data_AF-A0A9P1D2N6-F1
#
_entry.id   AF-A0A9P1D2N6-F1
#
_cell.length_a   1.000
_cell.length_b   1.000
_cell.length_c   1.000
_cell.angle_alpha   90.00
_cell.angle_beta   90.00
_cell.angle_gamma   90.00
#
_symmetry.space_group_name_H-M   'P 1'
#
loop_
_entity.id
_entity.type
_entity.pdbx_description
1 polymer ?
#
loop_
_entity_poly.entity_id
_entity_poly.type
_entity_poly.pdbx_seq_one_letter_code
_entity_poly.pdbx_strand_id
1 'polypeptide(L)'
;MSSDYLELFWSLLDLSKHDELRSTIPRNFSWNILHPVDQTAVLVAACKLPVVAQEEERILDLIEWFVKSGASISQKSGNTNRCYQVWKTKDKDNTTIKVEFTGHSVMSYINAWRQALQGKPEWKQQFDFLAKVVERIARASRQLHTRRRASVDEGIVDIWEKYLHATISHDLTIEASDGRVTAHAQMLMAASPVVQAMLESPMKERQTLGISENFK
;
A
#
# COMPACT_ATOMS: atom_id res chain seq x y z
N MET A 1 -12.35 -12.86 -9.07
CA MET A 1 -12.89 -11.74 -9.87
C MET A 1 -13.25 -12.27 -11.24
N SER A 2 -14.37 -11.86 -11.84
CA SER A 2 -14.66 -12.24 -13.22
C SER A 2 -13.67 -11.55 -14.18
N SER A 3 -13.39 -12.19 -15.32
CA SER A 3 -12.52 -11.66 -16.37
C SER A 3 -12.95 -10.25 -16.80
N ASP A 4 -14.26 -10.05 -16.91
CA ASP A 4 -14.89 -8.81 -17.39
C ASP A 4 -14.55 -7.58 -16.54
N TYR A 5 -14.38 -7.74 -15.21
CA TYR A 5 -14.00 -6.63 -14.34
C TYR A 5 -12.54 -6.20 -14.53
N LEU A 6 -11.64 -7.14 -14.81
CA LEU A 6 -10.25 -6.83 -15.10
C LEU A 6 -10.12 -6.12 -16.45
N GLU A 7 -10.86 -6.59 -17.46
CA GLU A 7 -10.91 -5.93 -18.78
C GLU A 7 -11.46 -4.51 -18.68
N LEU A 8 -12.53 -4.31 -17.90
CA LEU A 8 -13.09 -2.98 -17.65
C LEU A 8 -12.08 -2.07 -16.94
N PHE A 9 -11.40 -2.57 -15.90
CA PHE A 9 -10.36 -1.82 -15.18
C PHE A 9 -9.27 -1.29 -16.13
N TRP A 10 -8.70 -2.19 -16.93
CA TRP A 10 -7.62 -1.82 -17.85
C TRP A 10 -8.11 -0.88 -18.95
N SER A 11 -9.31 -1.12 -19.49
CA SER A 11 -9.94 -0.23 -20.47
C SER A 11 -10.13 1.19 -19.93
N LEU A 12 -10.63 1.33 -18.70
CA LEU A 12 -10.82 2.64 -18.06
C LEU A 12 -9.49 3.33 -17.77
N LEU A 13 -8.45 2.57 -17.38
CA LEU A 13 -7.12 3.11 -17.15
C LEU A 13 -6.47 3.61 -18.45
N ASP A 14 -6.60 2.86 -19.55
CA ASP A 14 -6.04 3.24 -20.85
C ASP A 14 -6.76 4.45 -21.46
N LEU A 15 -8.07 4.55 -21.23
CA LEU A 15 -8.88 5.69 -21.66
C LEU A 15 -8.77 6.91 -20.73
N SER A 16 -7.93 6.85 -19.68
CA SER A 16 -7.77 7.91 -18.67
C SER A 16 -9.09 8.33 -18.00
N LYS A 17 -10.03 7.38 -17.86
CA LYS A 17 -11.35 7.56 -17.23
C LYS A 17 -11.27 7.34 -15.72
N HIS A 18 -10.50 8.21 -15.04
CA HIS A 18 -10.10 8.01 -13.65
C HIS A 18 -11.28 8.06 -12.65
N ASP A 19 -12.31 8.86 -12.93
CA ASP A 19 -13.46 9.00 -12.03
C ASP A 19 -14.37 7.76 -12.11
N GLU A 20 -14.59 7.25 -13.31
CA GLU A 20 -15.28 5.98 -13.55
C GLU A 20 -14.48 4.80 -13.00
N LEU A 21 -13.15 4.82 -13.13
CA LEU A 21 -12.27 3.83 -12.53
C LEU A 21 -12.43 3.80 -10.99
N ARG A 22 -12.48 4.96 -10.34
CA ARG A 22 -12.64 5.07 -8.88
C ARG A 22 -13.99 4.58 -8.40
N SER A 23 -15.06 4.74 -9.18
CA SER A 23 -16.42 4.35 -8.79
C SER A 23 -16.73 2.87 -9.07
N THR A 24 -16.01 2.23 -9.98
CA THR A 24 -16.26 0.84 -10.41
C THR A 24 -15.42 -0.20 -9.67
N ILE A 25 -14.29 0.19 -9.07
CA ILE A 25 -13.41 -0.77 -8.38
C ILE A 25 -14.03 -1.20 -7.03
N PRO A 26 -14.23 -2.51 -6.80
CA PRO A 26 -14.73 -3.01 -5.53
C PRO A 26 -13.71 -2.84 -4.40
N ARG A 27 -14.18 -2.72 -3.15
CA ARG A 27 -13.31 -2.47 -1.97
C ARG A 27 -12.27 -3.58 -1.73
N ASN A 28 -12.55 -4.80 -2.17
CA ASN A 28 -11.68 -5.97 -2.03
C ASN A 28 -10.89 -6.28 -3.31
N PHE A 29 -10.71 -5.29 -4.20
CA PHE A 29 -9.94 -5.46 -5.42
C PHE A 29 -8.49 -5.86 -5.13
N SER A 30 -8.04 -6.94 -5.76
CA SER A 30 -6.66 -7.37 -5.73
C SER A 30 -5.85 -6.51 -6.69
N TRP A 31 -4.93 -5.72 -6.15
CA TRP A 31 -4.03 -4.87 -6.93
C TRP A 31 -2.85 -5.61 -7.55
N ASN A 32 -2.62 -6.88 -7.15
CA ASN A 32 -1.55 -7.70 -7.71
C ASN A 32 -1.97 -8.31 -9.05
N ILE A 33 -2.24 -7.44 -10.02
CA ILE A 33 -2.66 -7.77 -11.38
C ILE A 33 -1.68 -7.16 -12.39
N LEU A 34 -1.58 -7.78 -13.55
CA LEU A 34 -0.80 -7.28 -14.67
C LEU A 34 -1.73 -6.95 -15.83
N HIS A 35 -1.36 -5.96 -16.63
CA HIS A 35 -2.07 -5.64 -17.85
C HIS A 35 -2.06 -6.88 -18.77
N PRO A 36 -3.21 -7.33 -19.31
CA PRO A 36 -3.31 -8.59 -20.04
C PRO A 36 -2.38 -8.63 -21.26
N VAL A 37 -2.33 -7.52 -22.02
CA VAL A 37 -1.48 -7.39 -23.22
C VAL A 37 -0.05 -6.96 -22.88
N ASP A 38 0.11 -5.82 -22.20
CA ASP A 38 1.45 -5.26 -21.95
C ASP A 38 2.22 -5.93 -20.82
N GLN A 39 1.57 -6.74 -19.99
CA GLN A 39 2.16 -7.36 -18.79
C GLN A 39 2.74 -6.34 -17.80
N THR A 40 2.25 -5.10 -17.83
CA THR A 40 2.69 -4.03 -16.93
C THR A 40 2.01 -4.12 -15.57
N ALA A 41 2.75 -3.84 -14.50
CA ALA A 41 2.15 -3.61 -13.19
C ALA A 41 1.33 -2.31 -13.20
N VAL A 42 0.26 -2.24 -12.40
CA VAL A 42 -0.68 -1.09 -12.36
C VAL A 42 0.05 0.25 -12.21
N LEU A 43 0.97 0.35 -11.25
CA LEU A 43 1.71 1.60 -11.01
C LEU A 43 2.70 1.94 -12.13
N VAL A 44 3.21 0.95 -12.86
CA VAL A 44 4.05 1.18 -14.05
C VAL A 44 3.19 1.71 -15.20
N ALA A 45 2.01 1.12 -15.42
CA ALA A 45 1.06 1.56 -16.44
C ALA A 45 0.52 2.97 -16.18
N ALA A 46 0.33 3.33 -14.90
CA ALA A 46 -0.10 4.66 -14.49
C ALA A 46 0.98 5.74 -14.65
N CYS A 47 2.26 5.35 -14.61
CA CYS A 47 3.41 6.27 -14.66
C CYS A 47 3.76 6.68 -16.10
N LYS A 48 2.79 7.26 -16.81
CA LYS A 48 3.00 7.88 -18.14
C LYS A 48 3.64 9.26 -17.97
N LEU A 49 4.47 9.68 -18.92
CA LEU A 49 5.07 11.02 -18.88
C LEU A 49 4.06 12.04 -19.42
N PRO A 50 3.79 13.14 -18.70
CA PRO A 50 2.81 14.13 -19.14
C PRO A 50 3.33 14.92 -20.35
N VAL A 51 2.40 15.24 -21.26
CA VAL A 51 2.66 16.12 -22.40
C VAL A 51 2.30 17.57 -22.03
N VAL A 52 1.26 17.75 -21.21
CA VAL A 52 0.81 19.07 -20.73
C VAL A 52 0.69 19.11 -19.20
N ALA A 53 0.77 20.31 -18.61
CA ALA A 53 0.76 20.48 -17.15
C ALA A 53 -0.53 19.96 -16.47
N GLN A 54 -1.67 20.01 -17.17
CA GLN A 54 -2.94 19.51 -16.65
C GLN A 54 -2.95 17.97 -16.52
N GLU A 55 -2.22 17.25 -17.37
CA GLU A 55 -2.07 15.80 -17.27
C GLU A 55 -1.18 15.42 -16.09
N GLU A 56 -0.19 16.25 -15.78
CA GLU A 56 0.76 16.03 -14.69
C GLU A 56 0.04 15.77 -13.37
N GLU A 57 -0.82 16.70 -12.94
CA GLU A 57 -1.53 16.57 -11.66
C GLU A 57 -2.50 15.38 -11.67
N ARG A 58 -3.18 15.13 -12.80
CA ARG A 58 -4.10 13.97 -12.93
C ARG A 58 -3.38 12.64 -12.78
N ILE A 59 -2.16 12.53 -13.30
CA ILE A 59 -1.32 11.32 -13.18
C ILE A 59 -0.82 11.20 -11.74
N LEU A 60 -0.36 12.29 -11.13
CA LEU A 60 0.09 12.30 -9.73
C LEU A 60 -1.04 11.87 -8.76
N ASP A 61 -2.24 12.39 -8.96
CA ASP A 61 -3.44 12.03 -8.18
C ASP A 61 -3.86 10.58 -8.38
N LEU A 62 -3.72 10.06 -9.60
CA LEU A 62 -4.01 8.66 -9.90
C LEU A 62 -3.02 7.72 -9.20
N ILE A 63 -1.72 8.02 -9.29
CA ILE A 63 -0.65 7.23 -8.65
C ILE A 63 -0.83 7.23 -7.13
N GLU A 64 -1.08 8.40 -6.53
CA GLU A 64 -1.34 8.51 -5.10
C GLU A 64 -2.56 7.67 -4.69
N TRP A 65 -3.64 7.74 -5.46
CA TRP A 65 -4.84 6.94 -5.21
C TRP A 65 -4.57 5.43 -5.30
N PHE A 66 -3.84 4.96 -6.32
CA PHE A 66 -3.47 3.55 -6.43
C PHE A 66 -2.66 3.07 -5.23
N VAL A 67 -1.64 3.82 -4.82
CA VAL A 67 -0.85 3.48 -3.63
C VAL A 67 -1.76 3.39 -2.41
N LYS A 68 -2.57 4.43 -2.14
CA LYS A 68 -3.53 4.45 -1.02
C LYS A 68 -4.55 3.31 -1.04
N SER A 69 -4.88 2.81 -2.22
CA SER A 69 -5.85 1.73 -2.39
C SER A 69 -5.23 0.35 -2.20
N GLY A 70 -3.90 0.24 -2.15
CA GLY A 70 -3.18 -1.00 -1.88
C GLY A 70 -2.31 -1.51 -3.04
N ALA A 71 -2.14 -0.73 -4.11
CA ALA A 71 -1.22 -1.10 -5.19
C ALA A 71 0.23 -1.15 -4.68
N SER A 72 0.92 -2.25 -5.01
CA SER A 72 2.26 -2.50 -4.49
C SER A 72 3.32 -1.77 -5.31
N ILE A 73 4.14 -0.95 -4.63
CA ILE A 73 5.29 -0.27 -5.22
C ILE A 73 6.42 -1.23 -5.63
N SER A 74 6.41 -2.46 -5.10
CA SER A 74 7.42 -3.49 -5.38
C SER A 74 6.98 -4.49 -6.44
N GLN A 75 5.70 -4.49 -6.83
CA GLN A 75 5.21 -5.36 -7.90
C GLN A 75 5.94 -5.03 -9.19
N LYS A 76 6.53 -6.06 -9.80
CA LYS A 76 7.22 -5.95 -11.07
C LYS A 76 6.27 -6.27 -12.21
N SER A 77 6.44 -5.57 -13.32
CA SER A 77 5.87 -5.99 -14.60
C SER A 77 6.41 -7.36 -15.00
N GLY A 78 5.59 -8.11 -15.73
CA GLY A 78 5.93 -9.42 -16.28
C GLY A 78 6.95 -9.33 -17.41
N ASN A 79 7.14 -10.46 -18.10
CA ASN A 79 8.04 -10.54 -19.24
C ASN A 79 7.31 -10.07 -20.51
N THR A 80 7.82 -9.02 -21.14
CA THR A 80 7.22 -8.38 -22.32
C THR A 80 8.27 -7.71 -23.21
N ASN A 81 8.01 -7.61 -24.51
CA ASN A 81 8.84 -6.79 -25.40
C ASN A 81 8.28 -5.37 -25.54
N ARG A 82 7.28 -5.02 -24.73
CA ARG A 82 6.61 -3.72 -24.73
C ARG A 82 7.43 -2.68 -23.98
N CYS A 83 7.26 -1.44 -24.41
CA CYS A 83 7.98 -0.30 -23.90
C CYS A 83 7.13 0.95 -24.03
N TYR A 84 7.48 1.97 -23.26
CA TYR A 84 6.96 3.31 -23.45
C TYR A 84 8.02 4.17 -24.15
N GLN A 85 7.58 4.94 -25.13
CA GLN A 85 8.43 5.80 -25.94
C GLN A 85 7.91 7.22 -25.91
N VAL A 86 8.82 8.18 -25.79
CA VAL A 86 8.52 9.61 -25.91
C VAL A 86 9.47 10.25 -26.89
N TRP A 87 8.98 11.25 -27.61
CA TRP A 87 9.76 12.08 -28.53
C TRP A 87 9.17 13.48 -28.58
N LYS A 88 9.97 14.45 -29.04
CA LYS A 88 9.49 15.80 -29.37
C LYS A 88 8.97 15.79 -30.80
N THR A 89 7.78 16.37 -31.01
CA THR A 89 7.11 16.39 -32.33
C THR A 89 7.97 16.99 -33.43
N LYS A 90 8.82 17.97 -33.10
CA LYS A 90 9.67 18.69 -34.05
C LYS A 90 10.93 17.90 -34.47
N ASP A 91 11.32 16.87 -33.73
CA ASP A 91 12.57 16.17 -33.94
C ASP A 91 12.52 14.74 -33.38
N LYS A 92 11.72 13.88 -34.03
CA LYS A 92 11.49 12.52 -33.53
C LYS A 92 12.78 11.70 -33.49
N ASP A 93 13.57 11.75 -34.54
CA ASP A 93 14.71 10.83 -34.73
C ASP A 93 15.81 11.08 -33.69
N ASN A 94 16.03 12.33 -33.28
CA ASN A 94 17.06 12.64 -32.29
C ASN A 94 16.56 12.68 -30.84
N THR A 95 15.24 12.77 -30.62
CA THR A 95 14.68 12.93 -29.26
C THR A 95 13.94 11.69 -28.76
N THR A 96 13.84 10.63 -29.56
CA THR A 96 13.17 9.39 -29.12
C THR A 96 13.91 8.76 -27.94
N ILE A 97 13.20 8.59 -26.84
CA ILE A 97 13.65 7.86 -25.66
C ILE A 97 12.67 6.73 -25.41
N LYS A 98 13.22 5.53 -25.22
CA LYS A 98 12.47 4.29 -24.97
C LYS A 98 12.88 3.72 -23.61
N VAL A 99 11.90 3.32 -22.80
CA VAL A 99 12.12 2.52 -21.60
C VAL A 99 11.21 1.30 -21.64
N GLU A 100 11.80 0.12 -21.43
CA GLU A 100 11.08 -1.16 -21.45
C GLU A 100 10.32 -1.37 -20.14
N PHE A 101 9.23 -2.14 -20.20
CA PHE A 101 8.46 -2.43 -19.00
C PHE A 101 9.02 -3.61 -18.20
N THR A 102 9.68 -4.54 -18.88
CA THR A 102 10.03 -5.86 -18.33
C THR A 102 10.86 -5.80 -17.06
N GLY A 103 10.42 -6.55 -16.05
CA GLY A 103 11.12 -6.69 -14.78
C GLY A 103 11.12 -5.43 -13.91
N HIS A 104 10.56 -4.32 -14.38
CA HIS A 104 10.50 -3.10 -13.62
C HIS A 104 9.31 -3.07 -12.65
N SER A 105 9.60 -2.74 -11.40
CA SER A 105 8.61 -2.10 -10.50
C SER A 105 8.56 -0.60 -10.75
N VAL A 106 7.54 0.09 -10.23
CA VAL A 106 7.40 1.55 -10.43
C VAL A 106 8.65 2.33 -10.04
N MET A 107 9.32 1.98 -8.94
CA MET A 107 10.53 2.67 -8.49
C MET A 107 11.72 2.45 -9.44
N SER A 108 11.92 1.21 -9.89
CA SER A 108 12.97 0.91 -10.86
C SER A 108 12.68 1.51 -12.24
N TYR A 109 11.40 1.61 -12.61
CA TYR A 109 10.94 2.22 -13.86
C TYR A 109 11.18 3.73 -13.86
N ILE A 110 10.83 4.41 -12.76
CA ILE A 110 11.14 5.83 -12.55
C ILE A 110 12.64 6.07 -12.66
N ASN A 111 13.47 5.23 -12.03
CA ASN A 111 14.93 5.36 -12.11
C ASN A 111 15.44 5.17 -13.55
N ALA A 112 14.92 4.20 -14.29
CA ALA A 112 15.28 3.98 -15.68
C ALA A 112 14.95 5.21 -16.55
N TRP A 113 13.76 5.81 -16.35
CA TRP A 113 13.41 7.07 -17.02
C TRP A 113 14.33 8.23 -16.62
N ARG A 114 14.62 8.41 -15.32
CA ARG A 114 15.51 9.49 -14.87
C ARG A 114 16.91 9.36 -15.48
N GLN A 115 17.44 8.14 -15.58
CA GLN A 115 18.71 7.88 -16.25
C GLN A 115 18.63 8.21 -17.75
N ALA A 116 17.55 7.79 -18.43
CA ALA A 116 17.38 8.04 -19.86
C ALA A 116 17.20 9.53 -20.23
N LEU A 117 16.66 10.34 -19.31
CA LEU A 117 16.45 11.78 -19.46
C LEU A 117 17.64 12.61 -18.91
N GLN A 118 18.59 11.99 -18.23
CA GLN A 118 19.68 12.70 -17.57
C GLN A 118 20.56 13.44 -18.58
N GLY A 119 20.89 14.71 -18.28
CA GLY A 119 21.73 15.54 -19.15
C GLY A 119 21.03 16.11 -20.37
N LYS A 120 19.71 15.89 -20.53
CA LYS A 120 18.92 16.38 -21.68
C LYS A 120 17.99 17.52 -21.26
N PRO A 121 18.39 18.80 -21.45
CA PRO A 121 17.65 19.95 -20.93
C PRO A 121 16.22 20.08 -21.48
N GLU A 122 15.97 19.61 -22.70
CA GLU A 122 14.65 19.60 -23.34
C GLU A 122 13.64 18.65 -22.66
N TRP A 123 14.12 17.75 -21.79
CA TRP A 123 13.32 16.81 -21.00
C TRP A 123 13.24 17.18 -19.52
N LYS A 124 13.70 18.37 -19.14
CA LYS A 124 13.75 18.81 -17.73
C LYS A 124 12.40 18.70 -17.03
N GLN A 125 11.31 19.08 -17.69
CA GLN A 125 9.96 18.98 -17.12
C GLN A 125 9.59 17.52 -16.79
N GLN A 126 9.86 16.58 -17.70
CA GLN A 126 9.62 15.15 -17.47
C GLN A 126 10.53 14.58 -16.37
N PHE A 127 11.78 15.05 -16.29
CA PHE A 127 12.70 14.69 -15.22
C PHE A 127 12.20 15.16 -13.84
N ASP A 128 11.75 16.41 -13.75
CA ASP A 128 11.22 17.00 -12.52
C ASP A 128 9.89 16.35 -12.10
N PHE A 129 9.03 16.02 -13.07
CA PHE A 129 7.80 15.26 -12.84
C PHE A 129 8.07 13.91 -12.14
N LEU A 130 9.09 13.16 -12.57
CA LEU A 130 9.43 11.88 -11.96
C LEU A 130 9.84 12.03 -10.48
N ALA A 131 10.46 13.15 -10.10
CA ALA A 131 10.73 13.45 -8.70
C ALA A 131 9.43 13.67 -7.90
N LYS A 132 8.45 14.37 -8.48
CA LYS A 132 7.11 14.53 -7.87
C LYS A 132 6.39 13.20 -7.70
N VAL A 133 6.50 12.29 -8.66
CA VAL A 133 5.93 10.93 -8.55
C VAL A 133 6.50 10.20 -7.32
N VAL A 134 7.83 10.22 -7.13
CA VAL A 134 8.47 9.61 -5.96
C VAL A 134 7.96 10.25 -4.66
N GLU A 135 7.84 11.58 -4.62
CA GLU A 135 7.31 12.28 -3.44
C GLU A 135 5.87 11.87 -3.12
N ARG A 136 5.00 11.80 -4.14
CA ARG A 136 3.60 11.36 -3.98
C ARG A 136 3.51 9.92 -3.45
N ILE A 137 4.30 9.01 -4.01
CA ILE A 137 4.38 7.62 -3.53
C ILE A 137 4.84 7.56 -2.08
N ALA A 138 5.90 8.30 -1.73
CA ALA A 138 6.42 8.32 -0.36
C ALA A 138 5.40 8.87 0.63
N ARG A 139 4.70 9.96 0.27
CA ARG A 139 3.64 10.55 1.09
C ARG A 139 2.47 9.58 1.29
N ALA A 140 2.00 8.95 0.22
CA ALA A 140 0.91 7.99 0.26
C ALA A 140 1.27 6.76 1.10
N SER A 141 2.49 6.25 0.95
CA SER A 141 3.00 5.09 1.69
C SER A 141 3.06 5.34 3.21
N ARG A 142 3.50 6.53 3.63
CA ARG A 142 3.49 6.92 5.06
C ARG A 142 2.08 6.89 5.67
N GLN A 143 1.07 7.28 4.90
CA GLN A 143 -0.33 7.28 5.36
C GLN A 143 -0.91 5.87 5.49
N LEU A 144 -0.38 4.88 4.75
CA LEU A 144 -0.78 3.48 4.91
C LEU A 144 -0.19 2.86 6.18
N HIS A 145 1.05 3.18 6.51
CA HIS A 145 1.71 2.63 7.71
C HIS A 145 1.08 3.09 9.03
N THR A 146 0.35 4.21 9.04
CA THR A 146 -0.38 4.65 10.23
C THR A 146 -1.73 3.95 10.41
N ARG A 147 -2.22 3.20 9.40
CA ARG A 147 -3.52 2.52 9.45
C ARG A 147 -3.51 1.23 8.62
N ARG A 148 -2.90 0.15 9.13
CA ARG A 148 -3.24 -1.19 8.66
C ARG A 148 -4.67 -1.51 9.09
N ARG A 149 -5.63 -1.33 8.20
CA ARG A 149 -7.02 -1.75 8.41
C ARG A 149 -7.19 -3.17 7.87
N ALA A 150 -7.57 -4.10 8.72
CA ALA A 150 -8.05 -5.41 8.30
C ALA A 150 -9.59 -5.32 8.16
N SER A 151 -10.14 -5.90 7.11
CA SER A 151 -11.59 -6.16 7.05
C SER A 151 -11.86 -7.35 7.96
N VAL A 152 -12.61 -7.13 9.03
CA VAL A 152 -13.00 -8.16 10.00
C VAL A 152 -14.52 -8.23 9.99
N ASP A 153 -15.07 -9.45 10.00
CA ASP A 153 -16.51 -9.66 10.13
C ASP A 153 -17.01 -9.08 11.45
N GLU A 154 -18.15 -8.38 11.45
CA GLU A 154 -18.70 -7.73 12.65
C GLU A 154 -18.95 -8.74 13.78
N GLY A 155 -19.34 -9.98 13.46
CA GLY A 155 -19.52 -11.02 14.47
C GLY A 155 -18.23 -11.39 15.21
N ILE A 156 -17.07 -11.23 14.58
CA ILE A 156 -15.77 -11.43 15.25
C ILE A 156 -15.48 -10.28 16.22
N VAL A 157 -15.85 -9.05 15.86
CA VAL A 157 -15.71 -7.88 16.75
C VAL A 157 -16.62 -8.05 17.97
N ASP A 158 -17.87 -8.50 17.76
CA ASP A 158 -18.81 -8.80 18.85
C ASP A 158 -18.26 -9.91 19.78
N ILE A 159 -17.59 -10.92 19.23
CA ILE A 159 -16.96 -11.97 20.03
C ILE A 159 -15.80 -11.40 20.85
N TRP A 160 -14.94 -10.57 20.27
CA TRP A 160 -13.85 -9.92 21.00
C TRP A 160 -14.37 -9.00 22.11
N GLU A 161 -15.46 -8.27 21.87
CA GLU A 161 -16.10 -7.42 22.88
C GLU A 161 -16.74 -8.24 23.99
N LYS A 162 -17.44 -9.33 23.67
CA LYS A 162 -17.97 -10.26 24.67
C LYS A 162 -16.86 -10.85 25.52
N TYR A 163 -15.75 -11.24 24.90
CA TYR A 163 -14.60 -11.78 25.62
C TYR A 163 -13.98 -10.70 26.53
N LEU A 164 -13.79 -9.47 26.04
CA LEU A 164 -13.28 -8.35 26.84
C LEU A 164 -14.13 -8.06 28.10
N HIS A 165 -15.45 -8.27 28.03
CA HIS A 165 -16.36 -8.06 29.16
C HIS A 165 -16.59 -9.32 30.02
N ALA A 166 -15.98 -10.46 29.67
CA ALA A 166 -16.10 -11.71 30.42
C ALA A 166 -15.20 -11.69 31.67
N THR A 167 -15.54 -10.85 32.64
CA THR A 167 -14.73 -10.60 33.85
C THR A 167 -14.47 -11.84 34.70
N ILE A 168 -15.31 -12.87 34.60
CA ILE A 168 -15.15 -14.15 35.31
C ILE A 168 -13.90 -14.90 34.82
N SER A 169 -13.46 -14.70 33.58
CA SER A 169 -12.28 -15.34 33.00
C SER A 169 -11.05 -14.41 32.96
N HIS A 170 -11.08 -13.29 33.67
CA HIS A 170 -9.89 -12.45 33.84
C HIS A 170 -8.83 -13.18 34.68
N ASP A 171 -7.60 -13.23 34.16
CA ASP A 171 -6.44 -13.89 34.75
C ASP A 171 -5.32 -12.89 35.10
N LEU A 172 -5.51 -11.60 34.80
CA LEU A 172 -4.60 -10.52 35.14
C LEU A 172 -5.31 -9.46 35.98
N THR A 173 -4.66 -9.03 37.06
CA THR A 173 -5.05 -7.86 37.86
C THR A 173 -3.93 -6.84 37.83
N ILE A 174 -4.26 -5.59 37.51
CA ILE A 174 -3.34 -4.46 37.50
C ILE A 174 -3.79 -3.50 38.61
N GLU A 175 -2.89 -3.21 39.54
CA GLU A 175 -3.11 -2.20 40.57
C GLU A 175 -2.57 -0.86 40.08
N ALA A 176 -3.47 0.07 39.79
CA ALA A 176 -3.13 1.44 39.39
C ALA A 176 -3.52 2.42 40.51
N SER A 177 -2.98 3.64 40.45
CA SER A 177 -3.23 4.68 41.47
C SER A 177 -4.69 5.12 41.57
N ASP A 178 -5.46 4.91 40.50
CA ASP A 178 -6.88 5.21 40.38
C ASP A 178 -7.79 4.00 40.69
N GLY A 179 -7.19 2.83 40.89
CA GLY A 179 -7.92 1.65 41.32
C GLY A 179 -7.38 0.34 40.73
N ARG A 180 -8.08 -0.74 41.07
CA ARG A 180 -7.77 -2.07 40.58
C ARG A 180 -8.52 -2.35 39.28
N VAL A 181 -7.81 -2.79 38.26
CA VAL A 181 -8.36 -3.22 36.96
C VAL A 181 -8.06 -4.68 36.74
N THR A 182 -9.01 -5.42 36.14
CA THR A 182 -8.82 -6.83 35.76
C THR A 182 -8.94 -6.99 34.25
N ALA A 183 -8.22 -7.94 33.66
CA ALA A 183 -8.18 -8.16 32.22
C ALA A 183 -7.74 -9.58 31.85
N HIS A 184 -7.80 -9.92 30.56
CA HIS A 184 -7.17 -11.10 30.00
C HIS A 184 -5.70 -10.85 29.65
N ALA A 185 -4.78 -11.54 30.33
CA ALA A 185 -3.33 -11.42 30.15
C ALA A 185 -2.93 -11.58 28.68
N GLN A 186 -3.45 -12.61 28.02
CA GLN A 186 -3.14 -12.93 26.63
C GLN A 186 -3.53 -11.81 25.66
N MET A 187 -4.68 -11.16 25.87
CA MET A 187 -5.11 -10.04 25.02
C MET A 187 -4.19 -8.84 25.19
N LEU A 188 -3.76 -8.55 26.41
CA LEU A 188 -2.86 -7.43 26.69
C LEU A 188 -1.44 -7.69 26.21
N MET A 189 -0.93 -8.92 26.31
CA MET A 189 0.37 -9.29 25.73
C MET A 189 0.36 -9.15 24.21
N ALA A 190 -0.72 -9.59 23.55
CA ALA A 190 -0.87 -9.44 22.10
C ALA A 190 -0.97 -7.95 21.67
N ALA A 191 -1.57 -7.10 22.50
CA ALA A 191 -1.76 -5.68 22.21
C ALA A 191 -0.55 -4.79 22.60
N SER A 192 0.30 -5.24 23.54
CA SER A 192 1.38 -4.43 24.10
C SER A 192 2.66 -5.26 24.31
N PRO A 193 3.72 -4.99 23.50
CA PRO A 193 5.03 -5.63 23.68
C PRO A 193 5.64 -5.37 25.07
N VAL A 194 5.27 -4.26 25.72
CA VAL A 194 5.73 -3.94 27.09
C VAL A 194 5.10 -4.90 28.10
N VAL A 195 3.79 -5.15 27.99
CA VAL A 195 3.10 -6.09 28.88
C VAL A 195 3.55 -7.52 28.61
N GLN A 196 3.78 -7.88 27.35
CA GLN A 196 4.37 -9.16 26.99
C GLN A 196 5.74 -9.35 27.66
N ALA A 197 6.66 -8.40 27.49
CA ALA A 197 7.98 -8.46 28.12
C ALA A 197 7.88 -8.51 29.65
N MET A 198 6.95 -7.76 30.24
CA MET A 198 6.72 -7.72 31.69
C MET A 198 6.26 -9.08 32.25
N LEU A 199 5.33 -9.76 31.57
CA LEU A 199 4.78 -11.05 32.01
C LEU A 199 5.66 -12.25 31.65
N GLU A 200 6.42 -12.18 30.56
CA GLU A 200 7.34 -13.24 30.12
C GLU A 200 8.71 -13.17 30.84
N SER A 201 9.08 -12.00 31.38
CA SER A 201 10.33 -11.82 32.12
C SER A 201 10.31 -12.52 33.50
N PRO A 202 11.43 -13.08 33.98
CA PRO A 202 11.53 -13.71 35.31
C PRO A 202 11.48 -12.70 36.49
N MET A 203 10.89 -11.52 36.30
CA MET A 203 10.80 -10.46 37.30
C MET A 203 9.80 -10.80 38.42
N LYS A 204 10.05 -10.24 39.61
CA LYS A 204 9.25 -10.44 40.84
C LYS A 204 7.75 -10.17 40.67
N GLU A 205 7.35 -9.39 39.67
CA GLU A 205 5.93 -9.12 39.36
C GLU A 205 5.13 -10.39 39.07
N ARG A 206 5.78 -11.45 38.56
CA ARG A 206 5.16 -12.77 38.37
C ARG A 206 4.84 -13.47 39.70
N GLN A 207 5.56 -13.16 40.78
CA GLN A 207 5.32 -13.74 42.11
C GLN A 207 4.20 -13.04 42.87
N THR A 208 3.83 -11.82 42.48
CA THR A 208 2.72 -11.05 43.09
C THR A 208 1.38 -11.29 42.39
N LEU A 209 1.40 -11.85 41.18
CA LEU A 209 0.21 -12.42 40.55
C LEU A 209 -0.16 -13.70 41.32
N GLY A 210 -1.14 -13.59 42.22
CA GLY A 210 -1.65 -14.72 42.99
C GLY A 210 -2.26 -15.80 42.09
N ILE A 211 -1.41 -16.67 41.54
CA ILE A 211 -1.81 -17.92 40.92
C ILE A 211 -1.99 -18.91 42.06
N SER A 212 -3.21 -19.00 42.61
CA SER A 212 -3.62 -20.22 43.29
C SER A 212 -3.98 -21.24 42.23
N GLU A 213 -3.06 -22.15 41.92
CA GLU A 213 -3.38 -23.37 41.17
C GLU A 213 -4.34 -24.22 42.03
N ASN A 214 -5.65 -24.07 41.81
CA ASN A 214 -6.63 -25.05 42.28
C ASN A 214 -6.93 -26.02 41.14
N PHE A 215 -6.06 -27.03 41.00
CA PHE A 215 -6.44 -28.28 40.35
C PHE A 215 -7.00 -29.23 41.41
N LYS A 216 -8.32 -29.47 41.35
CA LYS A 216 -8.96 -30.74 41.69
C LYS A 216 -10.10 -30.99 40.73
#